data_AF-A0AAD7GTS5-F1
#
_entry.id   AF-A0AAD7GTS5-F1
#
_cell.length_a   1.000
_cell.length_b   1.000
_cell.length_c   1.000
_cell.angle_alpha   90.00
_cell.angle_beta   90.00
_cell.angle_gamma   90.00
#
_symmetry.space_group_name_H-M   'P 1'
#
loop_
_entity.id
_entity.type
_entity.pdbx_description
1 polymer ?
#
loop_
_entity_poly.entity_id
_entity_poly.type
_entity_poly.pdbx_seq_one_letter_code
_entity_poly.pdbx_strand_id
1 'polypeptide(L)'
;MLYFDVGFDPRRPQNLRDNRAYDLLPLPDGDRNLPISTHCTIEKMIIECPHIGQITVKRSQGVRCIDVFIAIYDAYRQRLGRDEQPHNIDRYQRYFEQRCRDSPGSEAELRAGMRRVDLLRGKRIFDGLARSGPDWKLNIDRP
;
A
#
# COMPACT_ATOMS: atom_id res chain seq x y z
N MET A 1 7.00 -4.54 -14.13
CA MET A 1 5.82 -4.16 -13.30
C MET A 1 6.32 -4.07 -11.88
N LEU A 2 5.96 -3.04 -11.10
CA LEU A 2 6.43 -2.97 -9.71
C LEU A 2 5.57 -3.89 -8.83
N TYR A 3 6.21 -4.65 -7.95
CA TYR A 3 5.54 -5.48 -6.96
C TYR A 3 5.65 -4.81 -5.59
N PHE A 4 4.50 -4.54 -4.98
CA PHE A 4 4.38 -3.92 -3.67
C PHE A 4 3.17 -4.53 -2.94
N ASP A 5 3.42 -5.19 -1.81
CA ASP A 5 2.37 -5.62 -0.88
C ASP A 5 2.12 -4.50 0.13
N VAL A 6 0.90 -3.96 0.13
CA VAL A 6 0.44 -2.84 0.95
C VAL A 6 0.55 -3.12 2.46
N GLY A 7 0.63 -4.38 2.87
CA GLY A 7 0.84 -4.78 4.26
C GLY A 7 2.26 -4.59 4.77
N PHE A 8 3.24 -4.36 3.88
CA PHE A 8 4.64 -4.29 4.24
C PHE A 8 5.26 -2.93 3.93
N ASP A 9 6.18 -2.48 4.79
CA ASP A 9 6.75 -1.13 4.69
C ASP A 9 7.60 -0.97 3.43
N PRO A 10 7.21 -0.12 2.46
CA PRO A 10 7.95 0.05 1.19
C PRO A 10 9.29 0.77 1.38
N ARG A 11 9.55 1.31 2.58
CA ARG A 11 10.86 1.88 2.94
C ARG A 11 11.94 0.80 3.07
N ARG A 12 11.55 -0.44 3.37
CA ARG A 12 12.47 -1.57 3.40
C ARG A 12 12.73 -2.08 1.97
N PRO A 13 14.00 -2.17 1.51
CA PRO A 13 14.33 -2.50 0.12
C PRO A 13 13.66 -3.78 -0.41
N GLN A 14 13.51 -4.79 0.45
CA GLN A 14 12.93 -6.09 0.09
C GLN A 14 11.41 -6.07 -0.17
N ASN A 15 10.71 -4.98 0.14
CA ASN A 15 9.24 -4.90 0.05
C ASN A 15 8.74 -4.14 -1.19
N LEU A 16 9.65 -3.51 -1.93
CA LEU A 16 9.37 -2.91 -3.22
C LEU A 16 10.26 -3.57 -4.24
N ARG A 17 9.68 -4.38 -5.11
CA ARG A 17 10.42 -5.24 -6.05
C ARG A 17 10.13 -4.85 -7.48
N ASP A 18 11.12 -4.99 -8.34
CA ASP A 18 10.91 -4.86 -9.78
C ASP A 18 10.63 -6.24 -10.39
N ASN A 19 9.46 -6.41 -11.01
CA ASN A 19 9.10 -7.62 -11.77
C ASN A 19 9.67 -7.60 -13.21
N ARG A 20 10.64 -6.72 -13.52
CA ARG A 20 11.38 -6.74 -14.80
C ARG A 20 12.48 -7.81 -14.82
N ALA A 21 12.93 -8.29 -13.66
CA ALA A 21 13.87 -9.39 -13.55
C ALA A 21 13.12 -10.71 -13.28
N TYR A 22 13.67 -11.83 -13.76
CA TYR A 22 13.14 -13.17 -13.46
C TYR A 22 13.08 -13.47 -11.95
N ASP A 23 13.89 -12.75 -11.17
CA ASP A 23 13.86 -12.73 -9.72
C ASP A 23 13.24 -11.43 -9.21
N LEU A 24 12.43 -11.52 -8.15
CA LEU A 24 11.89 -10.37 -7.43
C LEU A 24 13.00 -9.62 -6.67
N LEU A 25 13.78 -8.82 -7.41
CA LEU A 25 14.89 -8.06 -6.86
C LEU A 25 14.40 -6.76 -6.20
N PRO A 26 15.07 -6.29 -5.13
CA PRO A 26 14.82 -4.98 -4.54
C PRO A 26 14.90 -3.88 -5.61
N LEU A 27 13.96 -2.94 -5.57
CA LEU A 27 13.97 -1.79 -6.49
C LEU A 27 15.18 -0.89 -6.16
N PRO A 28 16.07 -0.57 -7.13
CA PRO A 28 17.20 0.32 -6.90
C PRO A 28 16.76 1.70 -6.40
N ASP A 29 17.57 2.35 -5.56
CA ASP A 29 17.22 3.65 -4.98
C ASP A 29 17.00 4.75 -6.04
N GLY A 30 17.67 4.67 -7.19
CA GLY A 30 17.41 5.56 -8.32
C GLY A 30 15.96 5.46 -8.82
N ASP A 31 15.48 4.23 -8.99
CA ASP A 31 14.13 3.93 -9.48
C ASP A 31 13.05 4.27 -8.45
N ARG A 32 13.35 4.11 -7.15
CA ARG A 32 12.45 4.50 -6.05
C ARG A 32 12.14 5.99 -6.06
N ASN A 33 13.12 6.79 -6.47
CA ASN A 33 13.03 8.25 -6.48
C ASN A 33 12.47 8.83 -7.79
N LEU A 34 12.07 7.99 -8.74
CA LEU A 34 11.49 8.44 -10.00
C LEU A 34 10.21 9.26 -9.76
N PRO A 35 10.02 10.36 -10.51
CA PRO A 35 8.77 11.10 -10.47
C PRO A 35 7.63 10.22 -11.00
N ILE A 36 6.41 10.45 -10.50
CA ILE A 36 5.24 9.69 -10.97
C ILE A 36 4.86 10.00 -12.43
N SER A 37 5.39 11.08 -13.00
CA SER A 37 5.18 11.49 -14.37
C SER A 37 6.48 12.04 -14.95
N THR A 38 6.81 11.62 -16.17
CA THR A 38 7.94 12.12 -16.95
C THR A 38 7.60 13.39 -17.74
N HIS A 39 6.32 13.77 -17.79
CA HIS A 39 5.82 14.86 -18.65
C HIS A 39 5.34 16.08 -17.86
N CYS A 40 5.09 15.95 -16.56
CA CYS A 40 4.67 17.05 -15.71
C CYS A 40 5.03 16.84 -14.24
N THR A 41 5.25 17.94 -13.53
CA THR A 41 5.43 17.93 -12.07
C THR A 41 4.06 17.88 -11.41
N ILE A 42 3.76 16.77 -10.73
CA ILE A 42 2.53 16.62 -9.96
C ILE A 42 2.88 16.86 -8.49
N GLU A 43 2.46 17.98 -7.90
CA GLU A 43 2.78 18.32 -6.50
C GLU A 43 1.78 17.76 -5.49
N LYS A 44 0.57 17.43 -5.94
CA LYS A 44 -0.51 16.90 -5.11
C LYS A 44 -1.23 15.78 -5.87
N MET A 45 -1.50 14.70 -5.16
CA MET A 45 -2.25 13.55 -5.66
C MET A 45 -3.28 13.13 -4.61
N ILE A 46 -4.54 12.99 -5.02
CA ILE A 46 -5.61 12.45 -4.18
C ILE A 46 -5.89 11.04 -4.67
N ILE A 47 -5.86 10.07 -3.75
CA ILE A 47 -6.06 8.65 -4.07
C ILE A 47 -7.24 8.12 -3.27
N GLU A 48 -8.27 7.66 -3.97
CA GLU A 48 -9.38 6.89 -3.45
C GLU A 48 -8.93 5.46 -3.16
N CYS A 49 -9.04 5.08 -1.89
CA CYS A 49 -8.59 3.81 -1.36
C CYS A 49 -9.79 2.97 -0.89
N PRO A 50 -9.85 1.68 -1.26
CA PRO A 50 -10.86 0.77 -0.74
C PRO A 50 -10.91 0.75 0.80
N HIS A 51 -12.12 0.85 1.36
CA HIS A 51 -12.43 0.74 2.80
C HIS A 51 -11.93 1.86 3.71
N ILE A 52 -11.08 2.79 3.24
CA ILE A 52 -10.45 3.79 4.11
C ILE A 52 -10.63 5.24 3.59
N GLY A 53 -11.36 5.42 2.49
CA GLY A 53 -11.66 6.75 1.94
C GLY A 53 -10.54 7.29 1.07
N GLN A 54 -10.21 8.57 1.23
CA GLN A 54 -9.21 9.25 0.39
C GLN A 54 -7.92 9.54 1.17
N ILE A 55 -6.78 9.33 0.51
CA ILE A 55 -5.47 9.78 0.99
C ILE A 55 -4.94 10.90 0.10
N THR A 56 -4.22 11.85 0.68
CA THR A 56 -3.60 12.94 -0.08
C THR A 56 -2.09 12.87 0.04
N VAL A 57 -1.40 12.75 -1.10
CA VAL A 57 0.06 12.82 -1.21
C VAL A 57 0.44 14.23 -1.66
N LYS A 58 1.34 14.90 -0.94
CA LYS A 58 1.83 16.23 -1.29
C LYS A 58 3.35 16.28 -1.24
N ARG A 59 3.95 16.90 -2.25
CA ARG A 59 5.38 17.16 -2.32
C ARG A 59 5.65 18.36 -3.23
N SER A 60 6.21 19.42 -2.68
CA SER A 60 6.47 20.68 -3.40
C SER A 60 7.43 20.53 -4.59
N GLN A 61 8.30 19.52 -4.59
CA GLN A 61 9.24 19.25 -5.68
C GLN A 61 8.72 18.20 -6.69
N GLY A 62 7.42 17.89 -6.65
CA GLY A 62 6.82 16.80 -7.42
C GLY A 62 6.82 15.48 -6.67
N VAL A 63 5.68 14.79 -6.70
CA VAL A 63 5.43 13.48 -6.10
C VAL A 63 6.24 12.40 -6.82
N ARG A 64 6.88 11.53 -6.04
CA ARG A 64 7.63 10.36 -6.53
C ARG A 64 6.84 9.09 -6.30
N CYS A 65 7.17 8.02 -7.02
CA CYS A 65 6.55 6.71 -6.84
C CYS A 65 6.63 6.24 -5.38
N ILE A 66 7.78 6.42 -4.72
CA ILE A 66 7.95 6.04 -3.31
C ILE A 66 7.04 6.81 -2.36
N ASP A 67 6.74 8.08 -2.64
CA ASP A 67 5.87 8.90 -1.78
C ASP A 67 4.43 8.35 -1.81
N VAL A 68 3.98 7.86 -2.97
CA VAL A 68 2.68 7.19 -3.15
C VAL A 68 2.63 5.88 -2.38
N PHE A 69 3.64 5.00 -2.54
CA PHE A 69 3.66 3.72 -1.83
C PHE A 69 3.70 3.90 -0.32
N ILE A 70 4.49 4.86 0.16
CA ILE A 70 4.56 5.22 1.58
C ILE A 70 3.19 5.69 2.08
N ALA A 71 2.51 6.58 1.35
CA ALA A 71 1.20 7.08 1.77
C ALA A 71 0.14 5.98 1.84
N ILE A 72 0.13 5.06 0.86
CA ILE A 72 -0.75 3.89 0.85
C ILE A 72 -0.44 2.99 2.06
N TYR A 73 0.82 2.62 2.26
CA TYR A 73 1.23 1.82 3.42
C TYR A 73 0.85 2.49 4.75
N ASP A 74 1.13 3.78 4.90
CA ASP A 74 0.87 4.50 6.14
C ASP A 74 -0.62 4.67 6.45
N ALA A 75 -1.47 4.68 5.42
CA ALA A 75 -2.91 4.69 5.59
C ALA A 75 -3.46 3.31 5.99
N TYR A 76 -2.94 2.23 5.38
CA TYR A 76 -3.41 0.85 5.61
C TYR A 76 -2.78 0.17 6.84
N ARG A 77 -1.62 0.63 7.32
CA ARG A 77 -0.99 0.14 8.56
C ARG A 77 -1.73 0.58 9.84
N GLN A 78 -2.64 1.55 9.74
CA GLN A 78 -3.35 2.06 10.91
C GLN A 78 -4.28 0.97 11.46
N ARG A 79 -4.41 0.95 12.79
CA ARG A 79 -5.44 0.14 13.46
C ARG A 79 -6.83 0.61 13.04
N LEU A 80 -7.78 -0.31 13.06
CA LEU A 80 -9.18 0.04 12.80
C LEU A 80 -9.67 1.03 13.85
N GLY A 81 -10.12 2.20 13.40
CA GLY A 81 -10.89 3.12 14.24
C GLY A 81 -12.21 2.48 14.68
N ARG A 82 -12.85 3.02 15.72
CA ARG A 82 -14.15 2.53 16.19
C ARG A 82 -15.20 2.52 15.08
N ASP A 83 -15.22 3.58 14.27
CA ASP A 83 -16.18 3.77 13.18
C ASP A 83 -15.84 2.93 11.93
N GLU A 84 -14.65 2.32 11.90
CA GLU A 84 -14.17 1.48 10.80
C GLU A 84 -14.33 -0.01 11.09
N GLN A 85 -14.72 -0.37 12.31
CA GLN A 85 -14.91 -1.76 12.69
C GLN A 85 -16.10 -2.33 11.92
N PRO A 86 -15.88 -3.34 11.07
CA PRO A 86 -16.98 -3.96 10.36
C PRO A 86 -17.89 -4.68 11.36
N HIS A 87 -19.20 -4.68 11.10
CA HIS A 87 -20.19 -5.38 11.94
C HIS A 87 -19.90 -6.87 12.15
N ASN A 88 -19.10 -7.49 11.27
CA ASN A 88 -18.65 -8.88 11.41
C ASN A 88 -17.14 -8.95 11.24
N ILE A 89 -16.42 -8.62 12.31
CA ILE A 89 -14.95 -8.60 12.33
C ILE A 89 -14.34 -10.00 12.21
N ASP A 90 -15.04 -11.04 12.64
CA ASP A 90 -14.60 -12.43 12.57
C ASP A 90 -14.34 -12.88 11.13
N ARG A 91 -15.08 -12.35 10.16
CA ARG A 91 -14.84 -12.61 8.72
C ARG A 91 -13.48 -12.12 8.23
N TYR A 92 -12.85 -11.21 8.95
CA TYR A 92 -11.56 -10.61 8.61
C TYR A 92 -10.39 -11.25 9.35
N GLN A 93 -10.67 -12.05 10.39
CA GLN A 93 -9.68 -12.72 11.23
C GLN A 93 -8.67 -13.53 10.42
N ARG A 94 -9.13 -14.32 9.45
CA ARG A 94 -8.25 -15.12 8.58
C ARG A 94 -7.23 -14.31 7.79
N TYR A 95 -7.55 -13.06 7.45
CA TYR A 95 -6.67 -12.18 6.68
C TYR A 95 -5.64 -11.49 7.58
N PHE A 96 -6.05 -11.13 8.79
CA PHE A 96 -5.13 -10.71 9.85
C PHE A 96 -4.10 -11.81 10.15
N GLU A 97 -4.55 -13.05 10.34
CA GLU A 97 -3.67 -14.21 10.57
C GLU A 97 -2.75 -14.48 9.39
N GLN A 98 -3.27 -14.39 8.16
CA GLN A 98 -2.44 -14.48 6.95
C GLN A 98 -1.34 -13.42 6.94
N ARG A 99 -1.67 -12.15 7.16
CA ARG A 99 -0.67 -11.08 7.22
C ARG A 99 0.37 -11.30 8.32
N CYS A 100 -0.04 -11.81 9.48
CA CYS A 100 0.89 -12.14 10.57
C CYS A 100 1.86 -13.26 10.17
N ARG A 101 1.38 -14.30 9.47
CA ARG A 101 2.22 -15.39 8.96
C ARG A 101 3.20 -14.94 7.88
N ASP A 102 2.76 -14.05 7.00
CA ASP A 102 3.58 -13.55 5.90
C ASP A 102 4.62 -12.50 6.37
N SER A 103 4.46 -11.98 7.59
CA SER A 103 5.38 -11.01 8.17
C SER A 103 6.62 -11.69 8.77
N PRO A 104 7.83 -11.17 8.54
CA PRO A 104 9.05 -11.67 9.18
C PRO A 104 9.07 -11.47 10.72
N GLY A 105 8.07 -10.78 11.30
CA GLY A 105 7.92 -10.55 12.75
C GLY A 105 6.50 -10.82 13.23
N SER A 106 6.04 -12.07 13.11
CA SER A 106 4.67 -12.50 13.40
C SER A 106 4.16 -12.12 14.79
N GLU A 107 4.97 -12.23 15.85
CA GLU A 107 4.57 -11.88 17.22
C GLU A 107 4.29 -10.39 17.42
N ALA A 108 5.06 -9.51 16.75
CA ALA A 108 4.83 -8.07 16.82
C ALA A 108 3.53 -7.71 16.09
N GLU A 109 3.26 -8.38 14.97
CA GLU A 109 2.02 -8.19 14.21
C GLU A 109 0.79 -8.71 14.96
N LEU A 110 0.89 -9.85 15.63
CA LEU A 110 -0.16 -10.38 16.50
C LEU A 110 -0.49 -9.40 17.63
N ARG A 111 0.53 -8.86 18.32
CA ARG A 111 0.33 -7.84 19.37
C ARG A 111 -0.21 -6.53 18.85
N ALA A 112 0.13 -6.16 17.61
CA ALA A 112 -0.38 -4.95 16.99
C ALA A 112 -1.88 -5.05 16.67
N GLY A 113 -2.41 -6.26 16.45
CA GLY A 113 -3.81 -6.52 16.17
C GLY A 113 -4.22 -6.17 14.73
N MET A 114 -5.53 -6.17 14.49
CA MET A 114 -6.11 -5.94 13.16
C MET A 114 -5.89 -4.49 12.68
N ARG A 115 -5.55 -4.35 11.40
CA ARG A 115 -5.27 -3.08 10.72
C ARG A 115 -6.19 -2.93 9.51
N ARG A 116 -6.28 -1.72 8.97
CA ARG A 116 -7.07 -1.43 7.76
C ARG A 116 -6.72 -2.32 6.57
N VAL A 117 -5.46 -2.72 6.42
CA VAL A 117 -5.03 -3.67 5.37
C VAL A 117 -5.78 -5.01 5.43
N ASP A 118 -6.20 -5.45 6.63
CA ASP A 118 -6.92 -6.71 6.81
C ASP A 118 -8.34 -6.63 6.22
N LEU A 119 -8.91 -5.41 6.10
CA LEU A 119 -10.19 -5.16 5.43
C LEU A 119 -10.14 -5.45 3.93
N LEU A 120 -8.95 -5.49 3.32
CA LEU A 120 -8.78 -5.77 1.90
C LEU A 120 -9.00 -7.24 1.52
N ARG A 121 -9.32 -8.11 2.50
CA ARG A 121 -9.71 -9.50 2.28
C ARG A 121 -8.68 -10.31 1.47
N GLY A 122 -7.40 -10.08 1.78
CA GLY A 122 -6.26 -10.74 1.13
C GLY A 122 -5.84 -10.12 -0.20
N LYS A 123 -6.55 -9.11 -0.71
CA LYS A 123 -6.10 -8.32 -1.87
C LYS A 123 -5.10 -7.26 -1.41
N ARG A 124 -3.81 -7.58 -1.38
CA ARG A 124 -2.78 -6.69 -0.83
C ARG A 124 -1.74 -6.25 -1.86
N ILE A 125 -1.77 -6.79 -3.07
CA ILE A 125 -0.79 -6.43 -4.08
C ILE A 125 -1.26 -5.17 -4.80
N PHE A 126 -0.41 -4.16 -4.85
CA PHE A 126 -0.63 -2.97 -5.64
C PHE A 126 -0.69 -3.33 -7.13
N ASP A 127 -1.79 -3.01 -7.79
CA ASP A 127 -2.04 -3.26 -9.21
C ASP A 127 -2.19 -1.95 -10.02
N GLY A 128 -1.56 -0.89 -9.52
CA GLY A 128 -1.57 0.41 -10.18
C GLY A 128 -2.65 1.38 -9.69
N LEU A 129 -2.66 2.54 -10.33
CA LEU A 129 -3.60 3.62 -10.07
C LEU A 129 -4.34 3.96 -11.37
N ALA A 130 -5.67 3.97 -11.32
CA ALA A 130 -6.52 4.37 -12.43
C ALA A 130 -7.02 5.80 -12.22
N ARG A 131 -7.09 6.59 -13.29
CA ARG A 131 -7.60 7.96 -13.20
C ARG A 131 -9.13 7.93 -13.05
N SER A 132 -9.64 8.67 -12.07
CA SER A 132 -11.06 8.78 -11.72
C SER A 132 -11.43 10.26 -11.60
N GLY A 133 -11.71 10.90 -12.74
CA GLY A 133 -11.91 12.35 -12.78
C GLY A 133 -10.64 13.13 -12.37
N PRO A 134 -10.70 14.02 -11.35
CA PRO A 134 -9.54 14.73 -10.81
C PRO A 134 -8.70 13.87 -9.85
N ASP A 135 -9.25 12.74 -9.38
CA ASP A 135 -8.66 11.87 -8.38
C ASP A 135 -8.13 10.58 -9.02
N TRP A 136 -7.46 9.77 -8.21
CA TRP A 136 -6.90 8.48 -8.60
C TRP A 136 -7.53 7.37 -7.80
N LYS A 137 -7.83 6.25 -8.41
CA LYS A 137 -8.37 5.07 -7.74
C LYS A 137 -7.27 4.02 -7.57
N LEU A 138 -7.10 3.55 -6.34
CA LEU A 138 -6.17 2.47 -6.04
C LEU A 138 -6.75 1.12 -6.49
N ASN A 139 -5.99 0.42 -7.35
CA ASN A 139 -6.26 -0.96 -7.70
C ASN A 139 -5.38 -1.89 -6.85
N ILE A 140 -6.02 -2.93 -6.30
CA ILE A 140 -5.39 -3.95 -5.48
C ILE A 140 -5.81 -5.33 -5.97
N ASP A 141 -4.85 -6.23 -6.06
CA ASP A 141 -5.04 -7.61 -6.46
C ASP A 141 -4.62 -8.60 -5.37
N ARG A 142 -4.96 -9.87 -5.59
CA ARG A 142 -4.51 -10.99 -4.76
C ARG A 142 -3.01 -11.26 -5.01
N PRO A 143 -2.28 -11.72 -3.99
CA PRO A 143 -0.91 -12.20 -4.13
C PRO A 143 -0.80 -13.40 -5.07
#